data_AF-A0A7V5ZDN7-F1
#
_entry.id   AF-A0A7V5ZDN7-F1
#
_cell.length_a   1.000
_cell.length_b   1.000
_cell.length_c   1.000
_cell.angle_alpha   90.00
_cell.angle_beta   90.00
_cell.angle_gamma   90.00
#
_symmetry.space_group_name_H-M   'P 1'
#
loop_
_entity.id
_entity.type
_entity.pdbx_description
1 polymer ?
#
loop_
_entity_poly.entity_id
_entity_poly.type
_entity_poly.pdbx_seq_one_letter_code
_entity_poly.pdbx_strand_id
1 'polypeptide(L)'
;MPRRKAFTLIELLVVIAIIAILAAILFPVFARARENARMAQCLSHVRQLGTALRMYAQDYDETFPRAGSWVAAITDPPVCEREYDPATRRIGCRQRMVD
;
A
#
# COMPACT_ATOMS: atom_id res chain seq x y z
N MET A 1 -12.29 45.48 -38.81
CA MET A 1 -12.91 44.70 -37.71
C MET A 1 -12.61 43.24 -37.91
N PRO A 2 -11.70 42.61 -37.14
CA PRO A 2 -11.37 41.21 -37.33
C PRO A 2 -12.58 40.35 -36.96
N ARG A 3 -13.09 39.58 -37.93
CA ARG A 3 -14.16 38.60 -37.69
C ARG A 3 -13.58 37.53 -36.76
N ARG A 4 -14.10 37.43 -35.54
CA ARG A 4 -13.78 36.33 -34.63
C ARG A 4 -14.26 35.04 -35.29
N LYS A 5 -13.33 34.11 -35.57
CA LYS A 5 -13.67 32.76 -36.00
C LYS A 5 -14.39 32.08 -34.83
N ALA A 6 -15.67 31.78 -34.99
CA ALA A 6 -16.38 30.93 -34.05
C ALA A 6 -15.92 29.49 -34.28
N PHE A 7 -15.52 28.79 -33.21
CA PHE A 7 -15.22 27.37 -33.27
C PHE A 7 -16.46 26.62 -33.75
N THR A 8 -16.29 25.76 -34.74
CA THR A 8 -17.37 24.88 -35.17
C THR A 8 -17.56 23.80 -34.10
N LEU A 9 -18.81 23.39 -33.83
CA LEU A 9 -19.10 22.33 -32.86
C LEU A 9 -18.35 21.03 -33.17
N ILE A 10 -18.08 20.76 -34.44
CA ILE A 10 -17.35 19.57 -34.90
C ILE A 10 -15.86 19.62 -34.51
N GLU A 11 -15.21 20.79 -34.53
CA GLU A 11 -13.81 20.93 -34.11
C GLU A 11 -13.64 20.65 -32.61
N LEU A 12 -14.59 21.07 -31.78
CA LEU A 12 -14.56 20.75 -30.34
C LEU A 12 -14.89 19.27 -30.08
N LEU A 13 -15.85 18.71 -30.81
CA LEU A 13 -16.31 17.34 -30.61
C LEU A 13 -15.23 16.30 -30.98
N VAL A 14 -14.50 16.51 -32.09
CA VAL A 14 -13.44 15.58 -32.48
C VAL A 14 -12.27 15.58 -31.47
N VAL A 15 -11.97 16.73 -30.86
CA VAL A 15 -10.87 16.84 -29.89
C VAL A 15 -11.19 16.06 -28.62
N ILE A 16 -12.38 16.22 -28.05
CA ILE A 16 -12.76 15.47 -26.86
C ILE A 16 -12.86 13.95 -27.14
N ALA A 17 -13.24 13.57 -28.37
CA ALA A 17 -13.28 12.16 -28.77
C ALA A 17 -11.87 11.54 -28.77
N ILE A 18 -10.88 12.24 -29.31
CA ILE A 18 -9.49 11.77 -29.31
C ILE A 18 -8.94 11.70 -27.87
N ILE A 19 -9.20 12.71 -27.03
CA ILE A 19 -8.77 12.71 -25.62
C ILE A 19 -9.38 11.53 -24.87
N ALA A 20 -10.66 11.22 -25.09
CA ALA A 20 -11.35 10.10 -24.44
C ALA A 20 -10.70 8.74 -24.79
N ILE A 21 -10.36 8.52 -26.06
CA ILE A 21 -9.68 7.30 -26.52
C ILE A 21 -8.31 7.16 -25.86
N LEU A 22 -7.51 8.24 -25.84
CA LEU A 22 -6.19 8.24 -25.23
C LEU A 22 -6.28 7.97 -23.72
N ALA A 23 -7.18 8.66 -23.02
CA ALA A 23 -7.38 8.50 -21.59
C ALA A 23 -7.84 7.09 -21.20
N ALA A 24 -8.70 6.45 -22.01
CA ALA A 24 -9.17 5.09 -21.79
C ALA A 24 -8.04 4.05 -21.76
N ILE A 25 -6.98 4.26 -22.56
CA ILE A 25 -5.80 3.37 -22.58
C ILE A 25 -4.80 3.76 -21.49
N LEU A 26 -4.62 5.05 -21.24
CA LEU A 26 -3.66 5.56 -20.25
C LEU A 26 -4.06 5.24 -18.82
N PHE A 27 -5.34 5.35 -18.46
CA PHE A 27 -5.82 5.12 -17.08
C PHE A 27 -5.46 3.74 -16.51
N PRO A 28 -5.76 2.61 -17.18
CA PRO A 28 -5.43 1.28 -16.65
C PRO A 28 -3.91 1.04 -16.58
N VAL A 29 -3.15 1.52 -17.58
CA VAL A 29 -1.69 1.36 -17.62
C VAL A 29 -1.01 2.18 -16.52
N PHE A 30 -1.49 3.39 -16.27
CA PHE A 30 -0.95 4.27 -15.25
C PHE A 30 -1.14 3.72 -13.84
N ALA A 31 -2.28 3.09 -13.55
CA ALA A 31 -2.53 2.44 -12.26
C ALA A 31 -1.47 1.35 -11.97
N ARG A 32 -1.22 0.47 -12.95
CA ARG A 32 -0.20 -0.59 -12.84
C ARG A 32 1.22 -0.03 -12.74
N ALA A 33 1.54 1.00 -13.52
CA ALA A 33 2.85 1.66 -13.47
C ALA A 33 3.12 2.29 -12.10
N ARG A 34 2.12 2.90 -11.47
CA ARG A 34 2.23 3.48 -10.12
C ARG A 34 2.47 2.42 -9.06
N GLU A 35 1.79 1.29 -9.14
CA GLU A 35 2.01 0.16 -8.24
C GLU A 35 3.43 -0.40 -8.38
N ASN A 36 3.89 -0.59 -9.63
CA ASN A 36 5.26 -1.02 -9.91
C ASN A 36 6.30 -0.02 -9.36
N ALA A 37 6.05 1.29 -9.47
CA ALA A 37 6.92 2.31 -8.90
C ALA A 37 7.00 2.21 -7.36
N ARG A 38 5.87 1.97 -6.69
CA ARG A 38 5.85 1.73 -5.23
C ARG A 38 6.62 0.47 -4.85
N MET A 39 6.44 -0.63 -5.59
CA MET A 39 7.20 -1.86 -5.37
C MET A 39 8.71 -1.63 -5.54
N ALA A 40 9.12 -0.90 -6.58
CA ALA A 40 10.52 -0.57 -6.80
C ALA A 40 11.12 0.26 -5.65
N GLN A 41 10.35 1.21 -5.09
CA GLN A 41 10.75 1.98 -3.91
C GLN A 41 10.91 1.09 -2.67
N CYS A 42 9.90 0.26 -2.36
CA CYS A 42 9.96 -0.68 -1.23
C CYS A 42 11.17 -1.61 -1.35
N LEU A 43 11.42 -2.13 -2.54
CA LEU A 43 12.54 -3.01 -2.82
C LEU A 43 13.89 -2.30 -2.62
N SER A 44 13.99 -1.03 -3.02
CA SER A 44 15.16 -0.19 -2.73
C SER A 44 15.37 0.00 -1.22
N HIS A 45 14.32 0.30 -0.47
CA HIS A 45 14.41 0.46 0.99
C HIS A 45 14.87 -0.83 1.67
N VAL A 46 14.33 -1.99 1.27
CA VAL A 46 14.76 -3.29 1.83
C VAL A 46 16.21 -3.59 1.50
N ARG A 47 16.68 -3.28 0.28
CA ARG A 47 18.09 -3.41 -0.08
C ARG A 47 18.99 -2.53 0.80
N GLN A 48 18.57 -1.29 1.07
CA GLN A 48 19.30 -0.37 1.95
C GLN A 48 19.36 -0.91 3.38
N LEU A 49 18.24 -1.40 3.93
CA LEU A 49 18.21 -2.05 5.24
C LEU A 49 19.08 -3.30 5.29
N GLY A 50 19.00 -4.18 4.30
CA GLY A 50 19.84 -5.38 4.22
C GLY A 50 21.33 -5.04 4.17
N THR A 51 21.70 -3.98 3.45
CA THR A 51 23.08 -3.47 3.44
C THR A 51 23.49 -2.97 4.83
N ALA A 52 22.64 -2.17 5.49
CA ALA A 52 22.90 -1.66 6.83
C ALA A 52 23.03 -2.79 7.88
N LEU A 53 22.19 -3.82 7.81
CA LEU A 53 22.27 -4.99 8.68
C LEU A 53 23.57 -5.77 8.47
N ARG A 54 24.02 -5.89 7.22
CA ARG A 54 25.28 -6.56 6.90
C ARG A 54 26.48 -5.77 7.43
N MET A 55 26.48 -4.44 7.26
CA MET A 55 27.50 -3.56 7.84
C MET A 55 27.53 -3.69 9.38
N TYR A 56 26.37 -3.70 10.03
CA TYR A 56 26.29 -3.90 11.48
C TYR A 56 26.88 -5.23 11.92
N ALA A 57 26.50 -6.34 11.27
CA ALA A 57 27.00 -7.66 11.63
C ALA A 57 28.53 -7.76 11.50
N GLN A 58 29.11 -7.13 10.46
CA GLN A 58 30.56 -7.07 10.28
C GLN A 58 31.28 -6.31 11.40
N ASP A 59 30.63 -5.28 11.97
CA ASP A 59 31.20 -4.48 13.07
C ASP A 59 30.99 -5.12 14.45
N TYR A 60 30.02 -6.04 14.61
CA TYR A 60 29.60 -6.62 15.89
C TYR A 60 29.62 -8.16 15.90
N ASP A 61 30.79 -8.77 15.69
CA ASP A 61 31.03 -10.22 15.81
C ASP A 61 29.96 -11.10 15.12
N GLU A 62 29.53 -10.72 13.92
CA GLU A 62 28.48 -11.40 13.12
C GLU A 62 27.12 -11.50 13.82
N THR A 63 26.86 -10.62 14.80
CA THR A 63 25.61 -10.57 15.55
C THR A 63 24.66 -9.56 14.91
N PHE A 64 23.43 -9.98 14.60
CA PHE A 64 22.38 -9.09 14.09
C PHE A 64 21.76 -8.23 15.21
N PRO A 65 21.22 -7.04 14.90
CA PRO A 65 20.52 -6.22 15.88
C PRO A 65 19.35 -6.98 16.49
N ARG A 66 19.28 -7.00 17.83
CA ARG A 66 18.18 -7.62 18.55
C ARG A 66 16.91 -6.79 18.32
N ALA A 67 15.85 -7.39 17.79
CA ALA A 67 14.54 -6.76 17.75
C ALA A 67 14.10 -6.47 19.19
N GLY A 68 13.83 -5.20 19.52
CA GLY A 68 13.41 -4.82 20.86
C GLY A 68 12.15 -5.57 21.29
N SER A 69 11.97 -5.75 22.61
CA SER A 69 10.84 -6.47 23.24
C SER A 69 9.44 -6.01 22.81
N TRP A 70 9.33 -4.86 22.15
CA TRP A 70 8.10 -4.33 21.56
C TRP A 70 7.50 -5.21 20.46
N VAL A 71 8.27 -6.08 19.79
CA VAL A 71 7.72 -6.99 18.76
C VAL A 71 6.69 -7.95 19.35
N ALA A 72 6.89 -8.43 20.58
CA ALA A 72 5.93 -9.29 21.27
C ALA A 72 4.54 -8.64 21.39
N ALA A 73 4.50 -7.32 21.64
CA ALA A 73 3.23 -6.57 21.73
C ALA A 73 2.50 -6.39 20.38
N ILE A 74 3.17 -6.64 19.26
CA ILE A 74 2.62 -6.48 17.90
C ILE A 74 2.29 -7.84 17.27
N THR A 75 3.05 -8.90 17.60
CA THR A 75 2.82 -10.26 17.10
C THR A 75 1.82 -11.07 17.92
N ASP A 76 1.57 -10.68 19.17
CA ASP A 76 0.50 -11.23 20.01
C ASP A 76 -0.65 -10.22 20.13
N PRO A 77 -1.46 -9.99 19.08
CA PRO A 77 -2.72 -9.29 19.26
C PRO A 77 -3.60 -10.13 20.20
N PRO A 78 -4.43 -9.50 21.07
CA PRO A 78 -5.37 -10.26 21.87
C PRO A 78 -6.25 -11.10 20.95
N VAL A 79 -6.09 -12.42 21.00
CA VAL A 79 -6.94 -13.34 20.24
C VAL A 79 -8.32 -13.27 20.88
N CYS A 80 -9.28 -12.66 20.18
CA CYS A 80 -10.70 -12.80 20.52
C CYS A 80 -11.08 -14.27 20.32
N GLU A 81 -10.96 -15.09 21.35
CA GLU A 81 -11.59 -16.40 21.33
C GLU A 81 -13.10 -16.18 21.31
N ARG A 82 -13.75 -16.65 20.24
CA ARG A 82 -15.21 -16.63 20.11
C ARG A 82 -15.79 -17.50 21.19
N GLU A 83 -16.42 -16.89 22.17
CA GLU A 83 -17.17 -17.61 23.19
C GLU A 83 -18.66 -17.58 22.85
N TYR A 84 -19.25 -18.76 22.74
CA TYR A 84 -20.69 -18.90 22.50
C TYR A 84 -21.43 -18.90 23.84
N ASP A 85 -22.27 -17.90 24.07
CA ASP A 85 -23.16 -17.85 25.24
C ASP A 85 -24.47 -18.61 24.94
N PRO A 86 -24.73 -19.77 25.60
CA PRO A 86 -25.91 -20.57 25.34
C PRO A 86 -27.21 -19.92 25.84
N ALA A 87 -27.15 -18.97 26.78
CA ALA A 87 -28.33 -18.31 27.32
C ALA A 87 -28.84 -17.20 26.39
N THR A 88 -27.93 -16.48 25.74
CA THR A 88 -28.27 -15.34 24.86
C THR A 88 -28.14 -15.65 23.37
N ARG A 89 -27.62 -16.84 23.00
CA ARG A 89 -27.26 -17.22 21.62
C ARG A 89 -26.40 -16.17 20.92
N ARG A 90 -25.61 -15.41 21.68
CA ARG A 90 -24.68 -14.40 21.15
C ARG A 90 -23.28 -14.98 21.12
N ILE A 91 -22.53 -14.55 20.12
CA ILE A 91 -21.08 -14.76 20.07
C ILE A 91 -20.45 -13.56 20.78
N GLY A 92 -19.83 -13.81 21.93
CA GLY A 92 -19.03 -12.83 22.66
C GLY A 92 -17.54 -12.94 22.31
N CYS A 93 -16.78 -11.91 22.64
CA CYS A 93 -15.32 -11.99 22.67
C CYS A 93 -14.87 -11.91 24.15
N ARG A 94 -14.19 -12.96 24.63
CA ARG A 94 -13.49 -12.92 25.91
C ARG A 94 -12.02 -12.63 25.62
N GLN A 95 -11.54 -11.47 26.07
CA GLN A 95 -10.11 -11.15 26.03
C GLN A 95 -9.40 -12.09 27.02
N ARG A 96 -8.62 -13.06 26.52
CA ARG A 96 -7.70 -13.80 27.38
C ARG A 96 -6.51 -12.89 27.64
N MET A 97 -6.47 -12.23 28.80
CA MET A 97 -5.20 -11.72 29.32
C MET A 97 -4.34 -12.96 29.62
N VAL A 98 -3.17 -13.03 28.99
CA VAL A 98 -2.12 -13.98 29.39
C VAL A 98 -1.53 -13.42 30.68
N ASP A 99 -1.56 -14.20 31.75
CA ASP A 99 -0.93 -13.87 33.05
C ASP A 99 0.59 -13.72 32.94
#